data_AF-A0A7W0QCI0-F1
#
_entry.id   AF-A0A7W0QCI0-F1
#
_cell.length_a   1.000
_cell.length_b   1.000
_cell.length_c   1.000
_cell.angle_alpha   90.00
_cell.angle_beta   90.00
_cell.angle_gamma   90.00
#
_symmetry.space_group_name_H-M   'P 1'
#
loop_
_entity.id
_entity.type
_entity.pdbx_description
1 polymer ?
#
loop_
_entity_poly.entity_id
_entity_poly.type
_entity_poly.pdbx_seq_one_letter_code
_entity_poly.pdbx_strand_id
1 'polypeptide(L)'
;MRALALCLLLLAAVACGRNTGPSQTLDHYGKALKSKDFGKAYELMSSSFRGKVSREDYVRMMRDNPREVAETADRVRGKKGSLEVSAEFEYGLGDRMLLVQEGGRWRIAANPLGFYDQSTPRNALRGFLRAYRLERWDVMLRFVPNMYREKMDPAKMKAQFTGPSREQMENLVNTLEANVDEPIIERGNDARMSYGDRFTVTFVREDGAWKLKDLDN
;
A
#
# COMPACT_ATOMS: atom_id res chain seq x y z
N MET A 1 -29.97 -32.68 -53.94
CA MET A 1 -29.51 -31.33 -53.52
C MET A 1 -30.28 -30.92 -52.28
N ARG A 2 -29.55 -30.62 -51.18
CA ARG A 2 -29.92 -29.75 -50.04
C ARG A 2 -31.02 -30.27 -49.09
N ALA A 3 -30.89 -30.27 -47.77
CA ALA A 3 -29.78 -30.00 -46.85
C ALA A 3 -30.15 -30.60 -45.46
N LEU A 4 -29.18 -31.23 -44.80
CA LEU A 4 -29.23 -31.63 -43.39
C LEU A 4 -29.39 -30.40 -42.49
N ALA A 5 -30.34 -30.40 -41.55
CA ALA A 5 -30.34 -29.48 -40.42
C ALA A 5 -29.94 -30.23 -39.15
N LEU A 6 -28.65 -30.11 -38.82
CA LEU A 6 -28.00 -30.68 -37.65
C LEU A 6 -28.32 -29.80 -36.44
N CYS A 7 -29.14 -30.28 -35.50
CA CYS A 7 -29.36 -29.62 -34.21
C CYS A 7 -28.09 -29.76 -33.35
N LEU A 8 -27.24 -28.73 -33.36
CA LEU A 8 -26.11 -28.60 -32.44
C LEU A 8 -26.62 -28.11 -31.08
N LEU A 9 -26.74 -29.02 -30.12
CA LEU A 9 -26.92 -28.72 -28.69
C LEU A 9 -25.61 -28.13 -28.15
N LEU A 10 -25.50 -26.81 -28.13
CA LEU A 10 -24.48 -26.07 -27.39
C LEU A 10 -24.82 -26.13 -25.89
N LEU A 11 -24.28 -27.13 -25.17
CA LEU A 11 -24.17 -27.06 -23.72
C LEU A 11 -23.18 -25.93 -23.36
N ALA A 12 -23.72 -24.74 -23.08
CA ALA A 12 -22.99 -23.70 -22.38
C ALA A 12 -22.73 -24.18 -20.95
N ALA A 13 -21.53 -24.71 -20.71
CA ALA A 13 -21.02 -24.91 -19.36
C ALA A 13 -20.85 -23.53 -18.72
N VAL A 14 -21.85 -23.11 -17.97
CA VAL A 14 -21.73 -22.01 -17.01
C VAL A 14 -20.81 -22.54 -15.90
N ALA A 15 -19.51 -22.39 -16.11
CA ALA A 15 -18.52 -22.51 -15.05
C ALA A 15 -18.72 -21.31 -14.10
N CYS A 16 -19.75 -21.39 -13.26
CA CYS A 16 -19.82 -20.59 -12.04
C CYS A 16 -18.57 -20.97 -11.23
N GLY A 17 -17.54 -20.13 -11.32
CA GLY A 17 -16.44 -20.15 -10.36
C GLY A 17 -17.08 -20.14 -8.97
N ARG A 18 -16.92 -21.24 -8.23
CA ARG A 18 -17.34 -21.31 -6.83
C ARG A 18 -16.68 -20.12 -6.15
N ASN A 19 -17.51 -19.20 -5.68
CA ASN A 19 -17.09 -17.91 -5.17
C ASN A 19 -16.36 -18.13 -3.84
N THR A 20 -15.05 -18.39 -3.88
CA THR A 20 -14.20 -18.57 -2.70
C THR A 20 -13.88 -17.21 -2.09
N GLY A 21 -14.92 -16.56 -1.54
CA GLY A 21 -14.78 -15.28 -0.85
C GLY A 21 -14.12 -15.45 0.53
N PRO A 22 -13.62 -14.36 1.14
CA PRO A 22 -12.85 -14.48 2.38
C PRO A 22 -13.64 -15.05 3.55
N SER A 23 -14.97 -14.86 3.60
CA SER A 23 -15.85 -15.50 4.58
C SER A 23 -15.76 -17.03 4.54
N GLN A 24 -15.71 -17.61 3.33
CA GLN A 24 -15.63 -19.06 3.16
C GLN A 24 -14.25 -19.57 3.61
N THR A 25 -13.18 -18.86 3.25
CA THR A 25 -11.81 -19.18 3.70
C THR A 25 -11.70 -19.15 5.23
N LEU A 26 -12.25 -18.13 5.88
CA LEU A 26 -12.28 -18.00 7.35
C LEU A 26 -13.07 -19.12 8.02
N ASP A 27 -14.22 -19.52 7.46
CA ASP A 27 -15.00 -20.64 8.00
C ASP A 27 -14.25 -21.98 7.87
N HIS A 28 -13.63 -22.25 6.72
CA HIS A 28 -12.79 -23.44 6.53
C HIS A 28 -11.58 -23.44 7.48
N TYR A 29 -10.94 -22.29 7.66
CA TYR A 29 -9.81 -22.14 8.57
C TYR A 29 -10.22 -22.40 10.02
N GLY A 30 -11.29 -21.75 10.49
CA GLY A 30 -11.81 -21.94 11.84
C GLY A 30 -12.27 -23.38 12.11
N LYS A 31 -12.87 -24.06 11.11
CA LYS A 31 -13.21 -25.49 11.20
C LYS A 31 -11.98 -26.36 11.36
N ALA A 32 -10.93 -26.13 10.56
CA ALA A 32 -9.68 -26.88 10.63
C ALA A 32 -8.99 -26.73 11.99
N LEU A 33 -8.95 -25.50 12.53
CA LEU A 33 -8.44 -25.25 13.88
C LEU A 33 -9.25 -25.99 14.96
N LYS A 34 -10.59 -25.92 14.89
CA LYS A 34 -11.49 -26.56 15.86
C LYS A 34 -11.39 -28.09 15.83
N SER A 35 -11.21 -28.68 14.65
CA SER A 35 -11.02 -30.12 14.48
C SER A 35 -9.58 -30.59 14.73
N LYS A 36 -8.67 -29.68 15.13
CA LYS A 36 -7.23 -29.93 15.28
C LYS A 36 -6.56 -30.47 14.00
N ASP A 37 -7.15 -30.18 12.85
CA ASP A 37 -6.60 -30.51 11.53
C ASP A 37 -5.70 -29.36 11.07
N PHE A 38 -4.57 -29.21 11.76
CA PHE A 38 -3.62 -28.13 11.51
C PHE A 38 -2.97 -28.23 10.11
N GLY A 39 -2.99 -29.43 9.51
CA GLY A 39 -2.58 -29.63 8.13
C GLY A 39 -3.48 -28.87 7.15
N LYS A 40 -4.81 -29.03 7.26
CA LYS A 40 -5.76 -28.26 6.45
C LYS A 40 -5.73 -26.76 6.75
N ALA A 41 -5.50 -26.39 8.01
CA ALA A 41 -5.34 -24.98 8.39
C ALA A 41 -4.12 -24.35 7.68
N TYR A 42 -3.01 -25.09 7.58
CA TYR A 42 -1.80 -24.67 6.86
C TYR A 42 -2.02 -24.57 5.34
N GLU A 43 -2.82 -25.44 4.74
CA GLU A 43 -3.14 -25.39 3.29
C GLU A 43 -3.86 -24.11 2.87
N LEU A 44 -4.59 -23.47 3.79
CA LEU A 44 -5.27 -22.19 3.57
C LEU A 44 -4.34 -20.97 3.68
N MET A 45 -3.08 -21.16 4.08
CA MET A 45 -2.09 -20.09 4.15
C MET A 45 -1.57 -19.70 2.76
N SER A 46 -1.18 -18.44 2.61
CA SER A 46 -0.58 -17.94 1.37
C SER A 46 0.71 -18.69 1.01
N SER A 47 1.07 -18.70 -0.27
CA SER A 47 2.37 -19.23 -0.71
C SER A 47 3.55 -18.52 -0.04
N SER A 48 3.45 -17.19 0.15
CA SER A 48 4.47 -16.39 0.83
C SER A 48 4.67 -16.79 2.29
N PHE A 49 3.61 -17.15 3.01
CA PHE A 49 3.70 -17.68 4.37
C PHE A 49 4.34 -19.07 4.36
N ARG A 50 3.87 -19.97 3.49
CA ARG A 50 4.36 -21.34 3.37
C ARG A 50 5.81 -21.44 2.87
N GLY A 51 6.32 -20.39 2.24
CA GLY A 51 7.75 -20.26 1.89
C GLY A 51 8.65 -19.88 3.06
N LYS A 52 8.08 -19.36 4.17
CA LYS A 52 8.83 -18.91 5.37
C LYS A 52 8.66 -19.84 6.57
N VAL A 53 7.49 -20.47 6.69
CA VAL A 53 7.14 -21.34 7.82
C VAL A 53 6.81 -22.72 7.27
N SER A 54 7.53 -23.75 7.72
CA SER A 54 7.26 -25.13 7.29
C SER A 54 5.92 -25.63 7.85
N ARG A 55 5.38 -26.69 7.23
CA ARG A 55 4.15 -27.32 7.71
C ARG A 55 4.34 -27.90 9.10
N GLU A 56 5.47 -28.54 9.34
CA GLU A 56 5.83 -29.16 10.62
C GLU A 56 5.92 -28.12 11.73
N ASP A 57 6.57 -26.99 11.47
CA ASP A 57 6.70 -25.88 12.44
C ASP A 57 5.36 -25.27 12.78
N TYR A 58 4.53 -25.03 11.77
CA TYR A 58 3.17 -24.53 11.97
C TYR A 58 2.33 -25.49 12.82
N VAL A 59 2.36 -26.80 12.49
CA VAL A 59 1.60 -27.82 13.23
C VAL A 59 2.08 -27.92 14.67
N ARG A 60 3.39 -27.91 14.90
CA ARG A 60 3.99 -27.92 16.23
C ARG A 60 3.56 -26.69 17.04
N MET A 61 3.69 -25.49 16.47
CA MET A 61 3.23 -24.24 17.10
C MET A 61 1.76 -24.32 17.52
N MET A 62 0.86 -24.86 16.69
CA MET A 62 -0.55 -25.00 17.06
C MET A 62 -0.79 -26.05 18.16
N ARG A 63 0.00 -27.13 18.19
CA ARG A 63 -0.08 -28.16 19.23
C ARG A 63 0.43 -27.66 20.58
N ASP A 64 1.47 -26.83 20.56
CA ASP A 64 2.09 -26.26 21.75
C ASP A 64 1.22 -25.17 22.40
N ASN A 65 0.26 -24.60 21.65
CA ASN A 65 -0.61 -23.50 22.08
C ASN A 65 -2.12 -23.84 21.95
N PRO A 66 -2.61 -24.91 22.59
CA PRO A 66 -3.95 -25.45 22.33
C PRO A 66 -5.08 -24.53 22.79
N ARG A 67 -4.85 -23.69 23.82
CA ARG A 67 -5.85 -22.76 24.34
C ARG A 67 -6.05 -21.60 23.35
N GLU A 68 -4.96 -21.01 22.88
CA GLU A 68 -4.92 -19.90 21.93
C GLU A 68 -5.56 -20.32 20.60
N VAL A 69 -5.31 -21.56 20.17
CA VAL A 69 -5.94 -22.16 18.98
C VAL A 69 -7.45 -22.26 19.15
N ALA A 70 -7.93 -22.80 20.28
CA ALA A 70 -9.37 -22.94 20.52
C ALA A 70 -10.07 -21.57 20.58
N GLU A 71 -9.50 -20.60 21.31
CA GLU A 71 -10.01 -19.24 21.38
C GLU A 71 -10.04 -18.58 19.99
N THR A 72 -9.00 -18.77 19.17
CA THR A 72 -8.94 -18.23 17.81
C THR A 72 -9.99 -18.88 16.90
N ALA A 73 -10.17 -20.20 16.98
CA ALA A 73 -11.15 -20.93 16.19
C ALA A 73 -12.58 -20.43 16.43
N ASP A 74 -12.93 -20.13 17.70
CA ASP A 74 -14.24 -19.60 18.05
C ASP A 74 -14.39 -18.12 17.62
N ARG A 75 -13.35 -17.28 17.75
CA ARG A 75 -13.38 -15.87 17.32
C ARG A 75 -13.53 -15.72 15.80
N VAL A 76 -12.79 -16.50 15.01
CA VAL A 76 -12.82 -16.45 13.54
C VAL A 76 -14.19 -16.86 13.00
N ARG A 77 -14.87 -17.81 13.64
CA ARG A 77 -16.22 -18.24 13.27
C ARG A 77 -17.33 -17.33 13.80
N GLY A 78 -17.08 -16.65 14.93
CA GLY A 78 -18.07 -15.81 15.63
C GLY A 78 -18.28 -14.42 15.02
N LYS A 79 -17.27 -13.83 14.37
CA LYS A 79 -17.42 -12.52 13.73
C LYS A 79 -18.06 -12.64 12.35
N LYS A 80 -19.40 -12.61 12.31
CA LYS A 80 -20.19 -12.14 11.15
C LYS A 80 -20.28 -10.60 11.10
N GLY A 81 -19.32 -9.90 11.72
CA GLY A 81 -19.20 -8.45 11.61
C GLY A 81 -18.70 -8.06 10.22
N SER A 82 -18.86 -6.80 9.84
CA SER A 82 -18.53 -6.23 8.52
C SER A 82 -17.16 -6.67 8.02
N LEU A 83 -17.13 -7.79 7.29
CA LEU A 83 -15.96 -8.21 6.53
C LEU A 83 -15.91 -7.29 5.31
N GLU A 84 -15.05 -6.30 5.37
CA GLU A 84 -14.69 -5.50 4.21
C GLU A 84 -13.60 -6.24 3.44
N VAL A 85 -13.85 -6.52 2.17
CA VAL A 85 -12.80 -7.01 1.27
C VAL A 85 -12.17 -5.79 0.65
N SER A 86 -10.88 -5.59 0.91
CA SER A 86 -10.09 -4.54 0.29
C SER A 86 -9.00 -5.11 -0.60
N ALA A 87 -8.59 -4.31 -1.58
CA ALA A 87 -7.41 -4.54 -2.38
C ALA A 87 -6.55 -3.29 -2.35
N GLU A 88 -5.24 -3.48 -2.25
CA GLU A 88 -4.27 -2.40 -2.33
C GLU A 88 -3.55 -2.52 -3.67
N PHE A 89 -3.60 -1.48 -4.48
CA PHE A 89 -2.89 -1.41 -5.76
C PHE A 89 -1.77 -0.38 -5.63
N GLU A 90 -0.53 -0.84 -5.62
CA GLU A 90 0.63 0.04 -5.64
C GLU A 90 0.86 0.56 -7.07
N TYR A 91 1.01 1.87 -7.23
CA TYR A 91 1.29 2.53 -8.49
C TYR A 91 2.32 3.64 -8.31
N GLY A 92 3.26 3.76 -9.25
CA GLY A 92 4.30 4.80 -9.17
C GLY A 92 5.15 4.72 -7.90
N LEU A 93 5.42 5.88 -7.32
CA LEU A 93 6.35 6.16 -6.22
C LEU A 93 5.85 5.69 -4.84
N GLY A 94 5.47 4.41 -4.73
CA GLY A 94 4.91 3.84 -3.51
C GLY A 94 3.49 4.34 -3.20
N ASP A 95 2.80 4.92 -4.19
CA ASP A 95 1.42 5.33 -4.05
C ASP A 95 0.51 4.11 -4.04
N ARG A 96 -0.56 4.19 -3.26
CA ARG A 96 -1.44 3.05 -3.03
C ARG A 96 -2.87 3.47 -3.25
N MET A 97 -3.54 2.78 -4.15
CA MET A 97 -4.97 2.89 -4.34
C MET A 97 -5.64 1.84 -3.47
N LEU A 98 -6.42 2.28 -2.49
CA LEU A 98 -7.25 1.39 -1.71
C LEU A 98 -8.58 1.19 -2.44
N LEU A 99 -8.88 -0.06 -2.74
CA LEU A 99 -10.16 -0.50 -3.29
C LEU A 99 -10.91 -1.27 -2.21
N VAL A 100 -12.22 -1.11 -2.16
CA VAL A 100 -13.12 -1.88 -1.29
C VAL A 100 -14.22 -2.52 -2.13
N GLN A 101 -14.69 -3.69 -1.73
CA GLN A 101 -15.79 -4.37 -2.38
C GLN A 101 -17.12 -4.04 -1.69
N GLU A 102 -17.97 -3.27 -2.37
CA GLU A 102 -19.29 -2.89 -1.90
C GLU A 102 -20.38 -3.49 -2.82
N GLY A 103 -21.28 -4.30 -2.24
CA GLY A 103 -22.37 -4.93 -3.01
C GLY A 103 -21.87 -5.76 -4.20
N GLY A 104 -20.74 -6.46 -4.03
CA GLY A 104 -20.11 -7.28 -5.08
C GLY A 104 -19.36 -6.48 -6.15
N ARG A 105 -19.25 -5.15 -6.02
CA ARG A 105 -18.53 -4.28 -6.97
C ARG A 105 -17.34 -3.63 -6.30
N TRP A 106 -16.21 -3.56 -7.00
CA TRP A 106 -15.04 -2.82 -6.53
C TRP A 106 -15.28 -1.31 -6.64
N ARG A 107 -14.94 -0.59 -5.58
CA ARG A 107 -15.01 0.87 -5.44
C ARG A 107 -13.66 1.38 -4.95
N ILE A 108 -13.32 2.60 -5.32
CA ILE A 108 -12.12 3.27 -4.81
C ILE A 108 -12.48 3.88 -3.45
N ALA A 109 -11.80 3.43 -2.40
CA ALA A 109 -12.13 3.74 -1.00
C ALA A 109 -11.51 5.06 -0.51
N ALA A 110 -10.39 5.45 -1.11
CA ALA A 110 -9.69 6.69 -0.80
C ALA A 110 -9.54 7.54 -2.06
N ASN A 111 -9.69 8.86 -1.95
CA ASN A 111 -9.52 9.76 -3.09
C ASN A 111 -8.12 9.56 -3.72
N PRO A 112 -8.01 8.92 -4.89
CA PRO A 112 -6.72 8.66 -5.51
C PRO A 112 -6.09 9.96 -6.04
N LEU A 113 -6.88 11.03 -6.09
CA LEU A 113 -6.51 12.37 -6.49
C LEU A 113 -6.18 13.27 -5.29
N GLY A 114 -6.06 12.71 -4.07
CA GLY A 114 -5.38 13.34 -2.94
C GLY A 114 -3.88 13.45 -3.19
N PHE A 115 -3.49 14.01 -4.35
CA PHE A 115 -2.17 13.83 -4.94
C PHE A 115 -1.02 14.40 -4.10
N TYR A 116 -1.33 15.22 -3.12
CA TYR A 116 -0.36 16.02 -2.37
C TYR A 116 -0.72 16.03 -0.89
N ASP A 117 -1.04 14.85 -0.34
CA ASP A 117 -1.24 14.67 1.10
C ASP A 117 0.05 15.01 1.86
N GLN A 118 -0.10 15.72 2.98
CA GLN A 118 0.98 16.17 3.85
C GLN A 118 0.73 15.74 5.31
N SER A 119 -0.18 14.79 5.54
CA SER A 119 -0.54 14.30 6.89
C SER A 119 0.61 13.59 7.60
N THR A 120 1.50 12.94 6.84
CA THR A 120 2.73 12.27 7.31
C THR A 120 3.96 12.78 6.55
N PRO A 121 5.19 12.69 7.12
CA PRO A 121 6.40 13.10 6.42
C PRO A 121 6.60 12.32 5.11
N ARG A 122 6.27 11.01 5.12
CA ARG A 122 6.36 10.14 3.93
C ARG A 122 5.41 10.59 2.83
N ASN A 123 4.15 10.92 3.17
CA ASN A 123 3.19 11.41 2.19
C ASN A 123 3.63 12.75 1.61
N ALA A 124 4.17 13.65 2.45
CA ALA A 124 4.73 14.92 1.99
C ALA A 124 5.91 14.72 1.03
N LEU A 125 6.84 13.81 1.33
CA LEU A 125 7.98 13.49 0.48
C LEU A 125 7.53 12.95 -0.89
N ARG A 126 6.65 11.95 -0.91
CA ARG A 126 6.14 11.37 -2.16
C ARG A 126 5.37 12.40 -2.98
N GLY A 127 4.56 13.24 -2.32
CA GLY A 127 3.85 14.34 -2.96
C GLY A 127 4.79 15.35 -3.62
N PHE A 128 5.89 15.70 -2.94
CA PHE A 128 6.92 16.58 -3.48
C PHE A 128 7.62 15.98 -4.71
N LEU A 129 8.08 14.72 -4.62
CA LEU A 129 8.72 14.01 -5.73
C LEU A 129 7.80 13.93 -6.95
N ARG A 130 6.52 13.62 -6.72
CA ARG A 130 5.52 13.60 -7.81
C ARG A 130 5.31 14.99 -8.42
N ALA A 131 5.20 16.03 -7.61
CA ALA A 131 5.06 17.40 -8.10
C ALA A 131 6.27 17.82 -8.96
N TYR A 132 7.48 17.42 -8.56
CA TYR A 132 8.70 17.61 -9.36
C TYR A 132 8.63 16.89 -10.71
N ARG A 133 8.31 15.59 -10.73
CA ARG A 133 8.24 14.78 -11.96
C ARG A 133 7.18 15.29 -12.95
N LEU A 134 6.10 15.86 -12.46
CA LEU A 134 5.03 16.45 -13.28
C LEU A 134 5.24 17.93 -13.58
N GLU A 135 6.40 18.50 -13.20
CA GLU A 135 6.73 19.92 -13.36
C GLU A 135 5.66 20.86 -12.76
N ARG A 136 5.02 20.43 -11.67
CA ARG A 136 3.98 21.17 -10.94
C ARG A 136 4.61 22.06 -9.88
N TRP A 137 5.33 23.09 -10.34
CA TRP A 137 6.06 24.03 -9.49
C TRP A 137 5.16 24.77 -8.48
N ASP A 138 3.92 25.07 -8.88
CA ASP A 138 2.87 25.64 -8.03
C ASP A 138 2.53 24.73 -6.84
N VAL A 139 2.57 23.42 -7.07
CA VAL A 139 2.30 22.41 -6.05
C VAL A 139 3.52 22.13 -5.20
N MET A 140 4.73 22.12 -5.78
CA MET A 140 5.97 21.95 -5.01
C MET A 140 6.08 22.96 -3.87
N LEU A 141 5.65 24.21 -4.10
CA LEU A 141 5.60 25.26 -3.08
C LEU A 141 4.76 24.91 -1.84
N ARG A 142 3.76 24.03 -1.97
CA ARG A 142 2.95 23.58 -0.83
C ARG A 142 3.75 22.74 0.15
N PHE A 143 4.82 22.10 -0.31
CA PHE A 143 5.72 21.29 0.50
C PHE A 143 6.88 22.07 1.10
N VAL A 144 7.08 23.31 0.70
CA VAL A 144 8.13 24.19 1.22
C VAL A 144 7.65 24.85 2.52
N PRO A 145 8.50 24.97 3.57
CA PRO A 145 8.16 25.70 4.79
C PRO A 145 7.75 27.15 4.53
N ASN A 146 6.82 27.67 5.33
CA ASN A 146 6.20 28.97 5.15
C ASN A 146 7.24 30.10 5.03
N MET A 147 8.29 30.07 5.85
CA MET A 147 9.38 31.07 5.86
C MET A 147 10.12 31.22 4.50
N TYR A 148 10.18 30.14 3.71
CA TYR A 148 10.79 30.17 2.38
C TYR A 148 9.75 30.44 1.30
N ARG A 149 8.50 30.00 1.50
CA ARG A 149 7.40 30.21 0.54
C ARG A 149 7.15 31.69 0.29
N GLU A 150 7.23 32.55 1.29
CA GLU A 150 7.00 34.00 1.15
C GLU A 150 7.98 34.69 0.18
N LYS A 151 9.14 34.09 -0.06
CA LYS A 151 10.18 34.63 -0.96
C LYS A 151 10.21 33.91 -2.32
N MET A 152 9.38 32.88 -2.48
CA MET A 152 9.38 31.97 -3.61
C MET A 152 8.07 32.10 -4.41
N ASP A 153 8.15 31.87 -5.72
CA ASP A 153 7.00 31.74 -6.60
C ASP A 153 7.23 30.55 -7.55
N PRO A 154 6.23 30.12 -8.34
CA PRO A 154 6.39 28.97 -9.22
C PRO A 154 7.52 29.14 -10.26
N ALA A 155 7.81 30.37 -10.70
CA ALA A 155 8.86 30.63 -11.67
C ALA A 155 10.25 30.48 -11.05
N LYS A 156 10.46 31.00 -9.84
CA LYS A 156 11.70 30.81 -9.07
C LYS A 156 11.93 29.36 -8.69
N MET A 157 10.86 28.66 -8.28
CA MET A 157 10.89 27.22 -8.00
C MET A 157 11.36 26.45 -9.24
N LYS A 158 10.76 26.72 -10.41
CA LYS A 158 11.21 26.13 -11.67
C LYS A 158 12.69 26.41 -11.94
N ALA A 159 13.11 27.68 -11.83
CA ALA A 159 14.50 28.09 -12.10
C ALA A 159 15.51 27.38 -11.19
N GLN A 160 15.18 27.11 -9.92
CA GLN A 160 16.03 26.37 -9.00
C GLN A 160 16.28 24.93 -9.46
N PHE A 161 15.26 24.27 -10.00
CA PHE A 161 15.32 22.86 -10.40
C PHE A 161 15.73 22.64 -11.85
N THR A 162 15.51 23.61 -12.74
CA THR A 162 15.84 23.51 -14.18
C THR A 162 17.00 24.39 -14.60
N GLY A 163 17.62 25.11 -13.67
CA GLY A 163 18.75 26.01 -13.91
C GLY A 163 20.10 25.30 -14.07
N PRO A 164 21.22 26.00 -13.84
CA PRO A 164 22.58 25.45 -14.00
C PRO A 164 22.84 24.17 -13.19
N SER A 165 22.19 24.00 -12.03
CA SER A 165 22.32 22.83 -11.16
C SER A 165 21.34 21.69 -11.48
N ARG A 166 20.66 21.73 -12.63
CA ARG A 166 19.62 20.74 -13.00
C ARG A 166 20.10 19.30 -12.86
N GLU A 167 21.28 18.98 -13.41
CA GLU A 167 21.79 17.60 -13.40
C GLU A 167 22.02 17.10 -11.95
N GLN A 168 22.56 17.97 -11.10
CA GLN A 168 22.74 17.67 -9.68
C GLN A 168 21.40 17.42 -8.98
N MET A 169 20.39 18.26 -9.25
CA MET A 169 19.05 18.10 -8.69
C MET A 169 18.34 16.86 -9.20
N GLU A 170 18.51 16.53 -10.47
CA GLU A 170 17.94 15.32 -11.06
C GLU A 170 18.55 14.06 -10.42
N ASN A 171 19.87 14.05 -10.20
CA ASN A 171 20.54 12.97 -9.47
C ASN A 171 20.06 12.88 -8.01
N LEU A 172 19.97 14.02 -7.32
CA LEU A 172 19.46 14.08 -5.95
C LEU A 172 18.05 13.49 -5.84
N VAL A 173 17.14 13.92 -6.72
CA VAL A 173 15.76 13.43 -6.76
C VAL A 173 15.72 11.94 -7.11
N ASN A 174 16.52 11.47 -8.06
CA ASN A 174 16.60 10.04 -8.41
C ASN A 174 17.05 9.19 -7.22
N THR A 175 18.08 9.63 -6.49
CA THR A 175 18.56 8.93 -5.29
C THR A 175 17.49 8.94 -4.19
N LEU A 176 16.86 10.08 -3.94
CA LEU A 176 15.82 10.20 -2.93
C LEU A 176 14.59 9.34 -3.25
N GLU A 177 14.19 9.28 -4.53
CA GLU A 177 13.12 8.42 -5.04
C GLU A 177 13.42 6.93 -4.82
N ALA A 178 14.65 6.48 -5.11
CA ALA A 178 15.06 5.09 -4.89
C ALA A 178 15.06 4.67 -3.41
N ASN A 179 15.09 5.64 -2.49
CA ASN A 179 15.18 5.43 -1.04
C ASN A 179 13.96 6.02 -0.29
N VAL A 180 12.84 6.26 -0.98
CA VAL A 180 11.66 6.94 -0.42
C VAL A 180 10.99 6.15 0.72
N ASP A 181 11.26 4.86 0.80
CA ASP A 181 10.71 3.94 1.80
C ASP A 181 11.61 3.75 3.03
N GLU A 182 12.74 4.45 3.10
CA GLU A 182 13.63 4.41 4.26
C GLU A 182 12.89 4.82 5.55
N PRO A 183 13.32 4.32 6.73
CA PRO A 183 12.72 4.68 8.00
C PRO A 183 12.78 6.19 8.27
N ILE A 184 11.64 6.77 8.65
CA ILE A 184 11.54 8.16 9.06
C ILE A 184 11.42 8.21 10.59
N ILE A 185 12.30 8.97 11.23
CA ILE A 185 12.31 9.18 12.67
C ILE A 185 11.61 10.51 12.97
N GLU A 186 10.41 10.44 13.54
CA GLU A 186 9.62 11.61 13.97
C GLU A 186 9.94 12.00 15.42
N ARG A 187 10.10 13.30 15.69
CA ARG A 187 10.31 13.90 17.01
C ARG A 187 9.53 15.20 17.13
N GLY A 188 8.31 15.12 17.68
CA GLY A 188 7.44 16.29 17.84
C GLY A 188 7.02 16.85 16.48
N ASN A 189 7.44 18.08 16.18
CA ASN A 189 7.15 18.75 14.91
C ASN A 189 8.28 18.62 13.87
N ASP A 190 9.32 17.83 14.15
CA ASP A 190 10.41 17.57 13.24
C ASP A 190 10.45 16.09 12.86
N ALA A 191 10.93 15.78 11.65
CA ALA A 191 11.26 14.41 11.26
C ALA A 191 12.54 14.37 10.43
N ARG A 192 13.19 13.21 10.39
CA ARG A 192 14.40 12.99 9.58
C ARG A 192 14.37 11.62 8.92
N MET A 193 14.88 11.56 7.70
CA MET A 193 15.08 10.34 6.94
C MET A 193 16.48 10.34 6.37
N SER A 194 17.33 9.42 6.83
CA SER A 194 18.61 9.16 6.19
C SER A 194 18.36 8.35 4.92
N TYR A 195 19.06 8.69 3.84
CA TYR A 195 18.89 8.00 2.57
C TYR A 195 20.19 8.02 1.76
N GLY A 196 20.43 6.94 1.01
CA GLY A 196 21.75 6.66 0.48
C GLY A 196 22.83 6.64 1.58
N ASP A 197 24.10 6.74 1.17
CA ASP A 197 25.21 6.60 2.12
C ASP A 197 25.51 7.87 2.92
N ARG A 198 24.93 9.02 2.54
CA ARG A 198 25.40 10.33 3.04
C ARG A 198 24.37 11.43 3.19
N PHE A 199 23.11 11.23 2.79
CA PHE A 199 22.15 12.32 2.74
C PHE A 199 21.07 12.17 3.80
N THR A 200 20.54 13.31 4.27
CA THR A 200 19.40 13.35 5.18
C THR A 200 18.35 14.32 4.66
N VAL A 201 17.11 13.84 4.50
CA VAL A 201 15.95 14.72 4.36
C VAL A 201 15.48 15.12 5.75
N THR A 202 15.24 16.42 5.94
CA THR A 202 14.65 16.95 7.16
C THR A 202 13.27 17.53 6.89
N PHE A 203 12.36 17.30 7.82
CA PHE A 203 10.96 17.71 7.72
C PHE A 203 10.57 18.58 8.91
N VAL A 204 9.61 19.47 8.67
CA VAL A 204 8.95 20.26 9.72
C VAL A 204 7.45 20.22 9.54
N ARG A 205 6.69 20.12 10.63
CA ARG A 205 5.23 20.20 10.62
C ARG A 205 4.79 21.64 10.88
N GLU A 206 4.08 22.22 9.93
CA GLU A 206 3.52 23.58 9.98
C GLU A 206 2.03 23.53 9.60
N ASP A 207 1.17 24.18 10.39
CA ASP A 207 -0.27 24.27 10.12
C ASP A 207 -0.95 22.91 9.89
N GLY A 208 -0.49 21.87 10.60
CA GLY A 208 -1.00 20.50 10.46
C GLY A 208 -0.49 19.73 9.24
N ALA A 209 0.42 20.32 8.44
CA ALA A 209 0.99 19.72 7.24
C ALA A 209 2.52 19.59 7.35
N TRP A 210 3.06 18.43 6.95
CA TRP A 210 4.50 18.22 6.84
C TRP A 210 5.08 18.92 5.61
N LYS A 211 6.22 19.58 5.81
CA LYS A 211 7.01 20.33 4.83
C LYS A 211 8.44 19.77 4.78
N LEU A 212 9.09 19.89 3.63
CA LEU A 212 10.47 19.47 3.42
C LEU A 212 11.37 20.68 3.68
N LYS A 213 12.12 20.62 4.77
CA LYS A 213 13.00 21.70 5.21
C LYS A 213 14.33 21.68 4.47
N ASP A 214 14.89 20.49 4.28
CA ASP A 214 16.13 20.27 3.56
C ASP A 214 16.13 18.86 2.94
N LEU A 215 16.75 18.71 1.77
CA LEU A 215 16.81 17.45 1.03
C LEU A 215 18.18 16.78 1.12
N ASP A 216 19.27 17.50 1.35
CA ASP A 216 20.64 16.97 1.22
C ASP A 216 21.57 17.35 2.38
N ASN A 217 20.99 17.59 3.56
CA ASN A 217 21.73 17.91 4.78
C ASN A 217 22.53 16.73 5.35
#